data_AF-A0A847NAT8-F1
#
_entry.id   AF-A0A847NAT8-F1
#
_cell.length_a   1.000
_cell.length_b   1.000
_cell.length_c   1.000
_cell.angle_alpha   90.00
_cell.angle_beta   90.00
_cell.angle_gamma   90.00
#
_symmetry.space_group_name_H-M   'P 1'
#
loop_
_entity.id
_entity.type
_entity.pdbx_description
1 polymer ?
#
loop_
_entity_poly.entity_id
_entity_poly.type
_entity_poly.pdbx_seq_one_letter_code
_entity_poly.pdbx_strand_id
1 'polypeptide(L)'
;MYEAFNKGIKASSGDIIYFLNSDDYLYDEASVESIIKVFRDDNKLDIVYGNIVITDEKCRHSHTFGRNMSLDDFKKGYMPPHPGTFVRRRLFETYGLFDEGYKICGDFEFMLKCFMDDSDKIKYINRTIAVFREGGKSSDYRYSKIREAEMKQIISKYFGESTKESFTESSDNPNALCRLWLETLLLEEKGITRLLKSSNVKDVAIFGTRKMALYLYKDLQRENFRIVRFLDNNINMQNKKIYGISVESPEWLAKNHVDAVIVSIESSHDEEVIKQLREITGDELFIVSWKDLVKGA
;
A
#
# COMPACT_ATOMS: atom_id res chain seq x y z
N MET A 1 -16.38 9.37 10.90
CA MET A 1 -16.02 7.94 11.07
C MET A 1 -15.93 7.64 12.55
N TYR A 2 -15.06 8.33 13.28
CA TYR A 2 -14.87 8.11 14.72
C TYR A 2 -16.10 8.38 15.60
N GLU A 3 -16.99 9.30 15.21
CA GLU A 3 -18.30 9.44 15.89
C GLU A 3 -19.09 8.11 15.90
N ALA A 4 -19.07 7.35 14.79
CA ALA A 4 -19.73 6.06 14.70
C ALA A 4 -19.02 4.99 15.55
N PHE A 5 -17.69 4.98 15.56
CA PHE A 5 -16.91 4.08 16.43
C PHE A 5 -17.19 4.36 17.91
N ASN A 6 -17.20 5.64 18.30
CA ASN A 6 -17.48 6.09 19.65
C ASN A 6 -18.90 5.71 20.10
N LYS A 7 -19.90 5.84 19.21
CA LYS A 7 -21.25 5.32 19.45
C LYS A 7 -21.25 3.80 19.66
N GLY A 8 -20.50 3.06 18.83
CA GLY A 8 -20.34 1.62 18.96
C GLY A 8 -19.72 1.19 20.30
N ILE A 9 -18.64 1.86 20.72
CA ILE A 9 -17.99 1.60 22.03
C ILE A 9 -19.01 1.80 23.16
N LYS A 10 -19.72 2.94 23.17
CA LYS A 10 -20.70 3.27 24.22
C LYS A 10 -21.87 2.29 24.28
N ALA A 11 -22.27 1.72 23.14
CA ALA A 11 -23.35 0.75 23.05
C ALA A 11 -22.91 -0.70 23.37
N SER A 12 -21.61 -0.97 23.35
CA SER A 12 -21.08 -2.32 23.60
C SER A 12 -21.11 -2.71 25.08
N SER A 13 -21.26 -4.01 25.37
CA SER A 13 -21.22 -4.56 26.75
C SER A 13 -20.12 -5.59 27.01
N GLY A 14 -19.44 -6.15 25.99
CA GLY A 14 -18.37 -7.13 26.16
C GLY A 14 -16.98 -6.57 26.51
N ASP A 15 -16.16 -7.30 27.27
CA ASP A 15 -14.86 -6.81 27.79
C ASP A 15 -13.78 -6.54 26.74
N ILE A 16 -13.98 -7.05 25.52
CA ILE A 16 -13.09 -6.89 24.38
C ILE A 16 -13.89 -6.23 23.26
N ILE A 17 -13.35 -5.14 22.74
CA ILE A 17 -13.91 -4.38 21.63
C ILE A 17 -13.17 -4.76 20.36
N TYR A 18 -13.95 -5.02 19.31
CA TYR A 18 -13.47 -5.31 17.97
C TYR A 18 -14.24 -4.44 16.99
N PHE A 19 -13.51 -3.82 16.06
CA PHE A 19 -14.10 -3.04 14.99
C PHE A 19 -13.92 -3.77 13.66
N LEU A 20 -15.04 -3.97 12.98
CA LEU A 20 -15.07 -4.46 11.60
C LEU A 20 -15.88 -3.46 10.79
N ASN A 21 -15.27 -2.90 9.74
CA ASN A 21 -15.97 -1.94 8.89
C ASN A 21 -17.03 -2.66 8.03
N SER A 22 -18.00 -1.90 7.50
CA SER A 22 -19.13 -2.44 6.73
C SER A 22 -18.74 -3.13 5.42
N ASP A 23 -17.56 -2.81 4.89
CA ASP A 23 -16.97 -3.35 3.68
C ASP A 23 -15.97 -4.49 3.93
N ASP A 24 -15.66 -4.79 5.20
CA ASP A 24 -14.73 -5.84 5.61
C ASP A 24 -15.49 -7.09 6.09
N TYR A 25 -14.80 -8.23 6.14
CA TYR A 25 -15.37 -9.47 6.68
C TYR A 25 -14.32 -10.31 7.41
N LEU A 26 -14.77 -11.18 8.33
CA LEU A 26 -13.88 -12.13 9.02
C LEU A 26 -13.31 -13.13 8.02
N TYR A 27 -12.03 -13.49 8.21
CA TYR A 27 -11.33 -14.40 7.31
C TYR A 27 -11.92 -15.82 7.31
N ASP A 28 -12.25 -16.35 8.49
CA ASP A 28 -13.00 -17.60 8.66
C ASP A 28 -13.76 -17.62 10.00
N GLU A 29 -14.51 -18.69 10.25
CA GLU A 29 -15.34 -18.87 11.46
C GLU A 29 -14.52 -18.91 12.77
N ALA A 30 -13.24 -19.30 12.70
CA ALA A 30 -12.37 -19.42 13.86
C ALA A 30 -11.61 -18.12 14.19
N SER A 31 -11.74 -17.07 13.37
CA SER A 31 -10.99 -15.81 13.54
C SER A 31 -11.18 -15.19 14.92
N VAL A 32 -12.42 -15.02 15.39
CA VAL A 32 -12.70 -14.43 16.71
C VAL A 32 -12.25 -15.36 17.83
N GLU A 33 -12.57 -16.66 17.74
CA GLU A 33 -12.21 -17.64 18.77
C GLU A 33 -10.69 -17.68 19.00
N SER A 34 -9.91 -17.63 17.92
CA SER A 34 -8.45 -17.68 17.98
C SER A 34 -7.86 -16.53 18.80
N ILE A 35 -8.42 -15.33 18.70
CA ILE A 35 -8.00 -14.16 19.46
C ILE A 35 -8.49 -14.24 20.91
N ILE A 36 -9.74 -14.62 21.13
CA ILE A 36 -10.31 -14.74 22.48
C ILE A 36 -9.59 -15.80 23.30
N LYS A 37 -9.12 -16.88 22.68
CA LYS A 37 -8.25 -17.86 23.34
C LYS A 37 -6.97 -17.22 23.89
N VAL A 38 -6.32 -16.34 23.12
CA VAL A 38 -5.09 -15.65 23.56
C VAL A 38 -5.34 -14.75 24.77
N PHE A 39 -6.45 -14.01 24.80
CA PHE A 39 -6.85 -13.21 25.97
C PHE A 39 -7.21 -14.04 27.20
N ARG A 40 -7.69 -15.27 27.01
CA ARG A 40 -7.99 -16.21 28.11
C ARG A 40 -6.72 -16.83 28.68
N ASP A 41 -5.80 -17.22 27.81
CA ASP A 41 -4.53 -17.84 28.18
C ASP A 41 -3.60 -16.83 28.88
N ASP A 42 -3.72 -15.53 28.56
CA ASP A 42 -3.00 -14.45 29.24
C ASP A 42 -3.92 -13.25 29.48
N ASN A 43 -4.44 -13.15 30.71
CA ASN A 43 -5.38 -12.10 31.11
C ASN A 43 -4.71 -10.72 31.28
N LYS A 44 -3.39 -10.64 31.24
CA LYS A 44 -2.66 -9.36 31.34
C LYS A 44 -2.70 -8.61 30.01
N LEU A 45 -2.94 -9.31 28.90
CA LEU A 45 -3.00 -8.71 27.58
C LEU A 45 -4.15 -7.73 27.44
N ASP A 46 -3.82 -6.59 26.87
CA ASP A 46 -4.71 -5.48 26.58
C ASP A 46 -5.08 -5.39 25.11
N ILE A 47 -4.14 -5.75 24.23
CA ILE A 47 -4.36 -5.76 22.79
C ILE A 47 -3.84 -7.07 22.22
N VAL A 48 -4.65 -7.70 21.38
CA VAL A 48 -4.21 -8.82 20.55
C VAL A 48 -4.57 -8.52 19.11
N TYR A 49 -3.62 -8.70 18.21
CA TYR A 49 -3.84 -8.49 16.78
C TYR A 49 -3.17 -9.56 15.94
N GLY A 50 -3.72 -9.76 14.75
CA GLY A 50 -3.20 -10.71 13.77
C GLY A 50 -3.03 -10.09 12.39
N ASN A 51 -2.92 -10.96 11.40
CA ASN A 51 -2.81 -10.57 10.01
C ASN A 51 -4.18 -10.24 9.43
N ILE A 52 -4.20 -9.49 8.34
CA ILE A 52 -5.35 -9.31 7.47
C ILE A 52 -4.97 -9.70 6.04
N VAL A 53 -5.96 -10.06 5.23
CA VAL A 53 -5.80 -10.11 3.77
C VAL A 53 -6.38 -8.82 3.21
N ILE A 54 -5.57 -8.05 2.50
CA ILE A 54 -6.01 -6.89 1.74
C ILE A 54 -6.38 -7.38 0.34
N THR A 55 -7.61 -7.14 -0.11
CA THR A 55 -8.07 -7.57 -1.43
C THR A 55 -8.65 -6.43 -2.26
N ASP A 56 -8.27 -6.41 -3.54
CA ASP A 56 -8.90 -5.58 -4.57
C ASP A 56 -9.70 -6.49 -5.50
N GLU A 57 -11.04 -6.47 -5.36
CA GLU A 57 -11.95 -7.29 -6.17
C GLU A 57 -11.89 -6.92 -7.66
N LYS A 58 -11.57 -5.68 -8.01
CA LYS A 58 -11.48 -5.23 -9.41
C LYS A 58 -10.28 -5.84 -10.11
N CYS A 59 -9.17 -5.99 -9.40
CA CYS A 59 -7.91 -6.51 -9.95
C CYS A 59 -7.64 -7.98 -9.59
N ARG A 60 -8.52 -8.63 -8.83
CA ARG A 60 -8.34 -10.00 -8.31
C ARG A 60 -6.98 -10.19 -7.62
N HIS A 61 -6.53 -9.15 -6.92
CA HIS A 61 -5.28 -9.16 -6.20
C HIS A 61 -5.56 -9.26 -4.70
N SER A 62 -4.72 -10.02 -4.00
CA SER A 62 -4.76 -10.12 -2.55
C SER A 62 -3.36 -10.29 -1.99
N HIS A 63 -3.07 -9.63 -0.87
CA HIS A 63 -1.83 -9.84 -0.12
C HIS A 63 -2.12 -9.82 1.38
N THR A 64 -1.29 -10.51 2.14
CA THR A 64 -1.41 -10.56 3.60
C THR A 64 -0.58 -9.43 4.23
N PHE A 65 -1.17 -8.71 5.18
CA PHE A 65 -0.51 -7.67 5.95
C PHE A 65 -0.66 -7.92 7.44
N GLY A 66 0.46 -7.88 8.16
CA GLY A 66 0.53 -8.05 9.60
C GLY A 66 1.91 -8.56 10.01
N ARG A 67 2.40 -8.05 11.14
CA ARG A 67 3.66 -8.43 11.77
C ARG A 67 3.68 -7.88 13.18
N ASN A 68 4.61 -8.35 14.00
CA ASN A 68 4.87 -7.70 15.28
C ASN A 68 5.33 -6.25 15.04
N MET A 69 4.69 -5.31 15.72
CA MET A 69 4.94 -3.87 15.63
C MET A 69 5.63 -3.38 16.91
N SER A 70 6.45 -2.35 16.78
CA SER A 70 7.07 -1.62 17.89
C SER A 70 6.70 -0.14 17.85
N LEU A 71 7.08 0.60 18.89
CA LEU A 71 6.86 2.05 18.93
C LEU A 71 7.63 2.79 17.80
N ASP A 72 8.77 2.26 17.34
CA ASP A 72 9.52 2.82 16.20
C ASP A 72 8.79 2.66 14.86
N ASP A 73 7.88 1.69 14.75
CA ASP A 73 7.04 1.54 13.56
C ASP A 73 6.04 2.69 13.45
N PHE A 74 5.52 3.20 14.57
CA PHE A 74 4.64 4.37 14.59
C PHE A 74 5.36 5.64 14.16
N LYS A 75 6.65 5.82 14.49
CA LYS A 75 7.45 6.94 13.99
C LYS A 75 7.56 6.94 12.46
N LYS A 76 7.45 5.77 11.85
CA LYS A 76 7.47 5.56 10.39
C LYS A 76 6.05 5.53 9.78
N GLY A 77 5.01 5.80 10.56
CA GLY A 77 3.61 5.81 10.10
C GLY A 77 2.98 4.43 9.91
N TYR A 78 3.56 3.37 10.50
CA TYR A 78 2.97 2.04 10.53
C TYR A 78 2.20 1.80 11.83
N MET A 79 1.13 1.01 11.76
CA MET A 79 0.37 0.53 12.91
C MET A 79 -0.14 -0.89 12.66
N PRO A 80 -0.53 -1.64 13.71
CA PRO A 80 -1.28 -2.88 13.55
C PRO A 80 -2.50 -2.71 12.64
N PRO A 81 -2.85 -3.71 11.82
CA PRO A 81 -4.04 -3.62 10.98
C PRO A 81 -5.30 -3.52 11.84
N HIS A 82 -6.00 -2.40 11.73
CA HIS A 82 -7.21 -2.14 12.51
C HIS A 82 -8.27 -3.27 12.40
N PRO A 83 -8.62 -3.80 11.20
CA PRO A 83 -9.58 -4.91 11.09
C PRO A 83 -9.09 -6.23 11.68
N GLY A 84 -7.80 -6.34 12.01
CA GLY A 84 -7.20 -7.50 12.67
C GLY A 84 -6.90 -7.28 14.15
N THR A 85 -7.35 -6.18 14.76
CA THR A 85 -6.96 -5.76 16.11
C THR A 85 -8.13 -5.79 17.09
N PHE A 86 -7.91 -6.41 18.26
CA PHE A 86 -8.87 -6.51 19.36
C PHE A 86 -8.31 -5.82 20.59
N VAL A 87 -9.13 -5.03 21.28
CA VAL A 87 -8.70 -4.13 22.35
C VAL A 87 -9.56 -4.34 23.59
N ARG A 88 -8.97 -4.46 24.78
CA ARG A 88 -9.72 -4.46 26.04
C ARG A 88 -10.51 -3.15 26.20
N ARG A 89 -11.77 -3.24 26.63
CA ARG A 89 -12.62 -2.06 26.90
C ARG A 89 -11.91 -1.05 27.81
N ARG A 90 -11.21 -1.53 28.85
CA ARG A 90 -10.53 -0.68 29.83
C ARG A 90 -9.55 0.32 29.22
N LEU A 91 -8.98 0.03 28.04
CA LEU A 91 -8.12 0.99 27.35
C LEU A 91 -8.89 2.24 26.87
N PHE A 92 -10.16 2.11 26.49
CA PHE A 92 -11.00 3.26 26.15
C PHE A 92 -11.44 4.06 27.40
N GLU A 93 -11.42 3.44 28.57
CA GLU A 93 -11.65 4.12 29.85
C GLU A 93 -10.39 4.89 30.30
N THR A 94 -9.20 4.29 30.09
CA THR A 94 -7.90 4.88 30.41
C THR A 94 -7.52 6.02 29.44
N TYR A 95 -7.59 5.77 28.13
CA TYR A 95 -7.10 6.70 27.09
C TYR A 95 -8.19 7.58 26.49
N GLY A 96 -9.45 7.34 26.87
CA GLY A 96 -10.60 7.95 26.25
C GLY A 96 -10.99 7.30 24.92
N LEU A 97 -12.05 7.85 24.34
CA LEU A 97 -12.56 7.44 23.03
C LEU A 97 -11.69 8.00 21.89
N PHE A 98 -12.00 7.61 20.65
CA PHE A 98 -11.32 8.20 19.49
C PHE A 98 -11.61 9.69 19.39
N ASP A 99 -10.57 10.49 19.10
CA ASP A 99 -10.72 11.93 18.87
C ASP A 99 -11.44 12.17 17.54
N GLU A 100 -12.65 12.75 17.64
CA GLU A 100 -13.53 13.04 16.51
C GLU A 100 -13.02 14.20 15.63
N GLY A 101 -11.99 14.93 16.08
CA GLY A 101 -11.29 15.94 15.30
C GLY A 101 -10.47 15.38 14.15
N TYR A 102 -10.03 14.12 14.23
CA TYR A 102 -9.36 13.44 13.12
C TYR A 102 -10.36 12.95 12.07
N LYS A 103 -10.00 13.09 10.80
CA LYS A 103 -10.80 12.58 9.70
C LYS A 103 -10.46 11.13 9.36
N ILE A 104 -9.19 10.73 9.51
CA ILE A 104 -8.71 9.43 9.05
C ILE A 104 -7.64 8.77 9.95
N CYS A 105 -6.98 9.51 10.85
CA CYS A 105 -5.89 8.96 11.69
C CYS A 105 -6.23 8.85 13.19
N GLY A 106 -7.50 8.87 13.58
CA GLY A 106 -7.92 8.75 15.00
C GLY A 106 -7.63 7.38 15.61
N ASP A 107 -7.71 6.31 14.84
CA ASP A 107 -7.30 4.96 15.24
C ASP A 107 -5.78 4.84 15.38
N PHE A 108 -5.02 5.48 14.49
CA PHE A 108 -3.57 5.60 14.62
C PHE A 108 -3.16 6.30 15.93
N GLU A 109 -3.80 7.43 16.28
CA GLU A 109 -3.52 8.12 17.54
C GLU A 109 -3.85 7.25 18.76
N PHE A 110 -5.00 6.58 18.77
CA PHE A 110 -5.40 5.71 19.88
C PHE A 110 -4.43 4.54 20.06
N MET A 111 -4.06 3.87 18.97
CA MET A 111 -3.10 2.77 19.00
C MET A 111 -1.72 3.24 19.47
N LEU A 112 -1.28 4.43 19.03
CA LEU A 112 -0.01 5.00 19.50
C LEU A 112 0.00 5.20 21.01
N LYS A 113 -1.05 5.77 21.60
CA LYS A 113 -1.17 5.92 23.08
C LYS A 113 -1.02 4.57 23.79
N CYS A 114 -1.69 3.53 23.29
CA CYS A 114 -1.62 2.19 23.86
C CYS A 114 -0.19 1.61 23.78
N PHE A 115 0.51 1.81 22.66
CA PHE A 115 1.88 1.32 22.48
C PHE A 115 2.92 2.09 23.30
N MET A 116 2.68 3.36 23.65
CA MET A 116 3.60 4.14 24.46
C MET A 116 3.62 3.67 25.92
N ASP A 117 2.47 3.29 26.47
CA ASP A 117 2.32 3.03 27.90
C ASP A 117 2.23 1.54 28.26
N ASP A 118 1.68 0.71 27.36
CA ASP A 118 1.30 -0.68 27.65
C ASP A 118 1.91 -1.70 26.67
N SER A 119 3.07 -1.40 26.07
CA SER A 119 3.67 -2.26 25.03
C SER A 119 3.86 -3.73 25.45
N ASP A 120 4.16 -4.01 26.73
CA ASP A 120 4.30 -5.36 27.28
C ASP A 120 2.99 -6.17 27.35
N LYS A 121 1.84 -5.50 27.21
CA LYS A 121 0.50 -6.11 27.23
C LYS A 121 -0.09 -6.25 25.84
N ILE A 122 0.71 -6.04 24.80
CA ILE A 122 0.29 -6.10 23.41
C ILE A 122 0.90 -7.34 22.76
N LYS A 123 0.07 -8.14 22.09
CA LYS A 123 0.52 -9.39 21.45
C LYS A 123 0.09 -9.51 20.01
N TYR A 124 1.09 -9.71 19.14
CA TYR A 124 0.88 -10.17 17.78
C TYR A 124 0.72 -11.70 17.74
N ILE A 125 -0.20 -12.21 16.91
CA ILE A 125 -0.28 -13.62 16.53
C ILE A 125 -0.19 -13.79 15.02
N ASN A 126 0.55 -14.80 14.56
CA ASN A 126 0.64 -15.12 13.14
C ASN A 126 -0.60 -15.88 12.64
N ARG A 127 -1.74 -15.20 12.63
CA ARG A 127 -3.06 -15.72 12.26
C ARG A 127 -3.83 -14.65 11.52
N THR A 128 -4.40 -14.99 10.36
CA THR A 128 -5.25 -14.08 9.60
C THR A 128 -6.63 -13.97 10.24
N ILE A 129 -7.07 -12.74 10.48
CA ILE A 129 -8.28 -12.43 11.25
C ILE A 129 -9.39 -11.93 10.34
N ALA A 130 -9.09 -10.99 9.46
CA ALA A 130 -10.07 -10.33 8.60
C ALA A 130 -9.56 -10.18 7.16
N VAL A 131 -10.51 -9.97 6.26
CA VAL A 131 -10.28 -9.50 4.90
C VAL A 131 -10.69 -8.04 4.82
N PHE A 132 -9.73 -7.19 4.48
CA PHE A 132 -9.91 -5.78 4.23
C PHE A 132 -10.12 -5.54 2.74
N ARG A 133 -11.25 -4.93 2.35
CA ARG A 133 -11.52 -4.62 0.95
C ARG A 133 -10.96 -3.26 0.56
N GLU A 134 -10.11 -3.22 -0.46
CA GLU A 134 -9.67 -1.96 -1.06
C GLU A 134 -10.84 -1.26 -1.77
N GLY A 135 -10.98 0.04 -1.55
CA GLY A 135 -12.05 0.88 -2.10
C GLY A 135 -12.78 1.73 -1.07
N GLY A 136 -12.62 1.45 0.23
CA GLY A 136 -13.15 2.28 1.33
C GLY A 136 -12.45 3.65 1.44
N LYS A 137 -13.04 4.57 2.22
CA LYS A 137 -12.53 5.96 2.40
C LYS A 137 -11.07 6.02 2.85
N SER A 138 -10.59 5.04 3.61
CA SER A 138 -9.20 4.96 4.09
C SER A 138 -8.19 4.60 2.99
N SER A 139 -8.66 3.95 1.92
CA SER A 139 -7.88 3.60 0.73
C SER A 139 -8.06 4.59 -0.43
N ASP A 140 -8.83 5.65 -0.20
CA ASP A 140 -9.12 6.67 -1.21
C ASP A 140 -8.02 7.73 -1.23
N TYR A 141 -7.35 7.85 -2.38
CA TYR A 141 -6.27 8.80 -2.62
C TYR A 141 -6.64 10.25 -2.27
N ARG A 142 -7.93 10.63 -2.33
CA ARG A 142 -8.40 11.97 -1.95
C ARG A 142 -8.13 12.32 -0.48
N TYR A 143 -8.01 11.30 0.37
CA TYR A 143 -7.67 11.47 1.79
C TYR A 143 -6.18 11.27 2.08
N SER A 144 -5.34 10.94 1.10
CA SER A 144 -3.89 10.73 1.29
C SER A 144 -3.21 11.93 1.96
N LYS A 145 -3.45 13.15 1.45
CA LYS A 145 -2.89 14.39 2.01
C LYS A 145 -3.36 14.68 3.42
N ILE A 146 -4.63 14.39 3.71
CA ILE A 146 -5.21 14.56 5.04
C ILE A 146 -4.58 13.55 5.99
N ARG A 147 -4.46 12.28 5.57
CA ARG A 147 -3.81 11.21 6.33
C ARG A 147 -2.37 11.57 6.66
N GLU A 148 -1.60 12.01 5.69
CA GLU A 148 -0.21 12.43 5.87
C GLU A 148 -0.09 13.61 6.84
N ALA A 149 -0.91 14.63 6.67
CA ALA A 149 -0.93 15.80 7.56
C ALA A 149 -1.32 15.42 9.00
N GLU A 150 -2.40 14.65 9.19
CA GLU A 150 -2.85 14.21 10.51
C GLU A 150 -1.82 13.27 11.15
N MET A 151 -1.24 12.34 10.40
CA MET A 151 -0.22 11.41 10.89
C MET A 151 1.05 12.15 11.31
N LYS A 152 1.50 13.13 10.52
CA LYS A 152 2.63 14.00 10.88
C LYS A 152 2.33 14.81 12.14
N GLN A 153 1.11 15.35 12.26
CA GLN A 153 0.68 16.06 13.47
C GLN A 153 0.71 15.15 14.70
N ILE A 154 0.19 13.92 14.58
CA ILE A 154 0.18 12.94 15.67
C ILE A 154 1.61 12.56 16.05
N ILE A 155 2.45 12.16 15.09
CA ILE A 155 3.85 11.78 15.34
C ILE A 155 4.59 12.94 16.01
N SER A 156 4.43 14.17 15.52
CA SER A 156 5.06 15.34 16.12
C SER A 156 4.55 15.64 17.54
N LYS A 157 3.26 15.44 17.80
CA LYS A 157 2.64 15.61 19.12
C LYS A 157 3.22 14.65 20.16
N TYR A 158 3.49 13.40 19.80
CA TYR A 158 3.89 12.35 20.76
C TYR A 158 5.39 12.09 20.83
N PHE A 159 6.13 12.28 19.74
CA PHE A 159 7.57 12.06 19.68
C PHE A 159 8.40 13.35 19.62
N GLY A 160 7.75 14.52 19.62
CA GLY A 160 8.38 15.82 19.40
C GLY A 160 8.64 16.12 17.93
N GLU A 161 9.22 17.28 17.63
CA GLU A 161 9.74 17.56 16.29
C GLU A 161 10.91 16.62 15.99
N SER A 162 10.65 15.51 15.30
CA SER A 162 11.72 14.68 14.79
C SER A 162 12.52 15.49 13.76
N THR A 163 13.78 15.79 14.08
CA THR A 163 14.73 16.37 13.15
C THR A 163 14.99 15.41 11.99
N LYS A 164 14.39 15.71 10.83
CA LYS A 164 14.59 15.11 9.48
C LYS A 164 14.33 13.59 9.42
N GLU A 165 13.26 13.11 8.81
CA GLU A 165 12.96 13.33 7.40
C GLU A 165 11.76 14.24 7.21
N SER A 166 12.00 15.34 6.52
CA SER A 166 10.91 16.08 5.92
C SER A 166 10.12 15.12 5.04
N PHE A 167 8.82 15.00 5.29
CA PHE A 167 7.80 14.91 4.23
C PHE A 167 7.87 16.18 3.36
N THR A 168 9.06 16.53 2.86
CA THR A 168 9.19 17.21 1.59
C THR A 168 8.66 16.18 0.61
N GLU A 169 7.60 16.53 -0.11
CA GLU A 169 7.37 15.96 -1.45
C GLU A 169 8.72 16.09 -2.16
N SER A 170 9.55 15.05 -2.09
CA SER A 170 10.68 14.96 -2.98
C SER A 170 10.05 14.90 -4.37
N SER A 171 10.71 15.51 -5.34
CA SER A 171 10.40 15.30 -6.77
C SER A 171 10.41 13.81 -7.16
N ASP A 172 10.82 12.92 -6.26
CA ASP A 172 10.89 11.47 -6.41
C ASP A 172 9.75 10.72 -5.69
N ASN A 173 8.85 11.40 -4.98
CA ASN A 173 7.68 10.77 -4.36
C ASN A 173 6.76 10.23 -5.48
N PRO A 174 6.43 8.92 -5.51
CA PRO A 174 5.55 8.34 -6.52
C PRO A 174 4.20 9.07 -6.65
N ASN A 175 3.66 9.61 -5.55
CA ASN A 175 2.41 10.39 -5.59
C ASN A 175 2.58 11.74 -6.30
N ALA A 176 3.72 12.41 -6.12
CA ALA A 176 4.03 13.66 -6.81
C ALA A 176 4.27 13.40 -8.31
N LEU A 177 4.96 12.31 -8.65
CA LEU A 177 5.18 11.89 -10.04
C LEU A 177 3.87 11.49 -10.74
N CYS A 178 2.99 10.73 -10.07
CA CYS A 178 1.66 10.42 -10.61
C CYS A 178 0.84 11.69 -10.86
N ARG A 179 0.92 12.67 -9.96
CA ARG A 179 0.25 13.95 -10.14
C ARG A 179 0.81 14.72 -11.33
N LEU A 180 2.13 14.80 -11.47
CA LEU A 180 2.77 15.45 -12.59
C LEU A 180 2.37 14.79 -13.92
N TRP A 181 2.38 13.46 -13.97
CA TRP A 181 1.90 12.72 -15.14
C TRP A 181 0.44 13.06 -15.48
N LEU A 182 -0.46 13.09 -14.50
CA LEU A 182 -1.86 13.48 -14.72
C LEU A 182 -1.99 14.92 -15.20
N GLU A 183 -1.21 15.86 -14.64
CA GLU A 183 -1.18 17.25 -15.09
C GLU A 183 -0.71 17.35 -16.54
N THR A 184 0.36 16.65 -16.93
CA THR A 184 0.82 16.54 -18.32
C THR A 184 -0.27 15.96 -19.24
N LEU A 185 -0.93 14.89 -18.82
CA LEU A 185 -1.98 14.22 -19.60
C LEU A 185 -3.21 15.10 -19.84
N LEU A 186 -3.59 15.91 -18.84
CA LEU A 186 -4.81 16.72 -18.85
C LEU A 186 -4.59 18.12 -19.44
N LEU A 187 -3.45 18.75 -19.17
CA LEU A 187 -3.16 20.11 -19.60
C LEU A 187 -2.51 20.16 -20.98
N GLU A 188 -1.63 19.19 -21.28
CA GLU A 188 -0.91 19.16 -22.55
C GLU A 188 -1.49 18.18 -23.55
N GLU A 189 -2.47 17.36 -23.12
CA GLU A 189 -3.06 16.27 -23.90
C GLU A 189 -2.03 15.28 -24.46
N LYS A 190 -0.92 15.08 -23.75
CA LYS A 190 0.18 14.22 -24.17
C LYS A 190 0.55 13.21 -23.09
N GLY A 191 0.88 11.99 -23.51
CA GLY A 191 1.43 10.98 -22.62
C GLY A 191 2.90 11.24 -22.28
N ILE A 192 3.39 10.62 -21.20
CA ILE A 192 4.82 10.68 -20.82
C ILE A 192 5.68 9.82 -21.74
N THR A 193 5.09 8.78 -22.33
CA THR A 193 5.81 7.86 -23.23
C THR A 193 6.12 8.48 -24.59
N ARG A 194 5.61 9.69 -24.89
CA ARG A 194 5.98 10.48 -26.07
C ARG A 194 7.50 10.64 -26.22
N LEU A 195 8.22 10.69 -25.12
CA LEU A 195 9.68 10.85 -25.08
C LEU A 195 10.40 9.67 -25.73
N LEU A 196 9.75 8.51 -25.84
CA LEU A 196 10.32 7.35 -26.53
C LEU A 196 10.31 7.53 -28.06
N LYS A 197 9.48 8.45 -28.60
CA LYS A 197 9.40 8.71 -30.04
C LYS A 197 10.69 9.31 -30.60
N SER A 198 11.41 10.11 -29.81
CA SER A 198 12.71 10.65 -30.22
C SER A 198 13.79 9.58 -30.35
N SER A 199 13.57 8.39 -29.80
CA SER A 199 14.54 7.30 -29.74
C SER A 199 14.26 6.17 -30.74
N ASN A 200 13.35 6.38 -31.71
CA ASN A 200 12.95 5.39 -32.73
C ASN A 200 12.44 4.04 -32.14
N VAL A 201 11.94 4.07 -30.91
CA VAL A 201 11.34 2.92 -30.22
C VAL A 201 9.99 2.58 -30.86
N LYS A 202 9.72 1.30 -31.15
CA LYS A 202 8.43 0.83 -31.70
C LYS A 202 7.82 -0.28 -30.85
N ASP A 203 8.62 -1.30 -30.55
CA ASP A 203 8.23 -2.49 -29.81
C ASP A 203 8.65 -2.36 -28.34
N VAL A 204 7.66 -2.22 -27.45
CA VAL A 204 7.87 -1.94 -26.02
C VAL A 204 7.39 -3.13 -25.18
N ALA A 205 8.19 -3.51 -24.18
CA ALA A 205 7.74 -4.35 -23.08
C ALA A 205 7.55 -3.53 -21.79
N ILE A 206 6.60 -3.95 -20.95
CA ILE A 206 6.34 -3.32 -19.65
C ILE A 206 6.73 -4.30 -18.55
N PHE A 207 7.63 -3.89 -17.66
CA PHE A 207 7.96 -4.68 -16.47
C PHE A 207 7.04 -4.30 -15.31
N GLY A 208 6.31 -5.28 -14.81
CA GLY A 208 5.32 -5.18 -13.75
C GLY A 208 3.90 -5.46 -14.25
N THR A 209 3.05 -5.96 -13.34
CA THR A 209 1.65 -6.32 -13.65
C THR A 209 0.62 -5.60 -12.79
N ARG A 210 1.06 -4.64 -11.96
CA ARG A 210 0.20 -3.87 -11.04
C ARG A 210 -0.43 -2.65 -11.73
N LYS A 211 -1.19 -1.85 -10.98
CA LYS A 211 -1.93 -0.67 -11.45
C LYS A 211 -1.05 0.27 -12.30
N MET A 212 0.19 0.54 -11.88
CA MET A 212 1.13 1.37 -12.64
C MET A 212 1.41 0.85 -14.06
N ALA A 213 1.58 -0.47 -14.23
CA ALA A 213 1.77 -1.09 -15.55
C ALA A 213 0.56 -0.91 -16.45
N LEU A 214 -0.65 -0.91 -15.87
CA LEU A 214 -1.89 -0.69 -16.61
C LEU A 214 -2.05 0.76 -17.06
N TYR A 215 -1.58 1.73 -16.25
CA TYR A 215 -1.55 3.14 -16.64
C TYR A 215 -0.54 3.38 -17.75
N LEU A 216 0.67 2.81 -17.65
CA LEU A 216 1.66 2.85 -18.73
C LEU A 216 1.13 2.23 -20.02
N TYR A 217 0.43 1.11 -19.92
CA TYR A 217 -0.21 0.49 -21.09
C TYR A 217 -1.15 1.47 -21.80
N LYS A 218 -1.98 2.21 -21.05
CA LYS A 218 -2.91 3.20 -21.63
C LYS A 218 -2.18 4.40 -22.24
N ASP A 219 -1.12 4.88 -21.62
CA ASP A 219 -0.29 5.97 -22.14
C ASP A 219 0.45 5.55 -23.42
N LEU A 220 1.04 4.36 -23.44
CA LEU A 220 1.66 3.78 -24.63
C LEU A 220 0.67 3.61 -25.79
N GLN A 221 -0.56 3.15 -25.50
CA GLN A 221 -1.62 3.08 -26.51
C GLN A 221 -1.98 4.45 -27.07
N ARG A 222 -2.11 5.47 -26.21
CA ARG A 222 -2.38 6.86 -26.63
C ARG A 222 -1.31 7.38 -27.58
N GLU A 223 -0.05 7.06 -27.29
CA GLU A 223 1.09 7.50 -28.09
C GLU A 223 1.39 6.59 -29.30
N ASN A 224 0.57 5.55 -29.54
CA ASN A 224 0.65 4.58 -30.64
C ASN A 224 1.88 3.65 -30.63
N PHE A 225 2.35 3.25 -29.45
CA PHE A 225 3.39 2.23 -29.32
C PHE A 225 2.82 0.81 -29.41
N ARG A 226 3.62 -0.12 -29.97
CA ARG A 226 3.28 -1.53 -29.98
C ARG A 226 3.80 -2.18 -28.70
N ILE A 227 2.87 -2.69 -27.90
CA ILE A 227 3.19 -3.33 -26.62
C ILE A 227 3.29 -4.84 -26.87
N VAL A 228 4.49 -5.39 -26.71
CA VAL A 228 4.79 -6.78 -27.11
C VAL A 228 4.52 -7.75 -25.97
N ARG A 229 4.96 -7.41 -24.76
CA ARG A 229 4.86 -8.24 -23.55
C ARG A 229 4.75 -7.45 -22.26
N PHE A 230 4.13 -8.08 -21.27
CA PHE A 230 4.34 -7.74 -19.87
C PHE A 230 5.40 -8.70 -19.30
N LEU A 231 6.23 -8.22 -18.38
CA LEU A 231 7.26 -9.01 -17.70
C LEU A 231 7.04 -8.96 -16.20
N ASP A 232 7.16 -10.08 -15.49
CA ASP A 232 7.04 -10.12 -14.03
C ASP A 232 7.86 -11.26 -13.41
N ASN A 233 8.58 -10.95 -12.33
CA ASN A 233 9.30 -11.95 -11.53
C ASN A 233 8.35 -12.90 -10.78
N ASN A 234 7.10 -12.51 -10.56
CA ASN A 234 6.12 -13.33 -9.87
C ASN A 234 5.60 -14.44 -10.80
N ILE A 235 6.03 -15.67 -10.53
CA ILE A 235 5.58 -16.88 -11.23
C ILE A 235 4.05 -16.98 -11.32
N ASN A 236 3.31 -16.52 -10.30
CA ASN A 236 1.85 -16.55 -10.31
C ASN A 236 1.22 -15.62 -11.36
N MET A 237 1.98 -14.66 -11.88
CA MET A 237 1.54 -13.74 -12.92
C MET A 237 1.93 -14.21 -14.31
N GLN A 238 2.98 -15.01 -14.44
CA GLN A 238 3.45 -15.55 -15.71
C GLN A 238 2.38 -16.44 -16.38
N ASN A 239 2.35 -16.44 -17.71
CA ASN A 239 1.33 -17.08 -18.55
C ASN A 239 -0.10 -16.51 -18.44
N LYS A 240 -0.35 -15.53 -17.57
CA LYS A 240 -1.61 -14.76 -17.60
C LYS A 240 -1.58 -13.76 -18.76
N LYS A 241 -2.75 -13.20 -19.06
CA LYS A 241 -2.89 -12.14 -20.06
C LYS A 241 -3.42 -10.86 -19.43
N ILE A 242 -2.81 -9.73 -19.80
CA ILE A 242 -3.26 -8.38 -19.48
C ILE A 242 -3.61 -7.69 -20.79
N TYR A 243 -4.86 -7.27 -20.95
CA TYR A 243 -5.38 -6.72 -22.22
C TYR A 243 -5.07 -7.61 -23.45
N GLY A 244 -5.09 -8.93 -23.28
CA GLY A 244 -4.78 -9.90 -24.34
C GLY A 244 -3.29 -10.16 -24.59
N ILE A 245 -2.39 -9.41 -23.94
CA ILE A 245 -0.93 -9.56 -24.03
C ILE A 245 -0.44 -10.49 -22.92
N SER A 246 0.40 -11.46 -23.28
CA SER A 246 0.96 -12.40 -22.29
C SER A 246 1.94 -11.74 -21.33
N VAL A 247 1.92 -12.21 -20.09
CA VAL A 247 2.91 -11.93 -19.05
C VAL A 247 3.95 -13.05 -19.06
N GLU A 248 5.22 -12.68 -19.19
CA GLU A 248 6.35 -13.62 -19.25
C GLU A 248 7.36 -13.34 -18.12
N SER A 249 8.27 -14.28 -17.90
CA SER A 249 9.44 -14.04 -17.04
C SER A 249 10.44 -13.10 -17.75
N PRO A 250 11.26 -12.32 -17.03
CA PRO A 250 12.24 -11.42 -17.65
C PRO A 250 13.25 -12.13 -18.57
N GLU A 251 13.54 -13.41 -18.35
CA GLU A 251 14.37 -14.27 -19.19
C GLU A 251 13.83 -14.41 -20.62
N TRP A 252 12.55 -14.08 -20.85
CA TRP A 252 11.99 -14.00 -22.19
C TRP A 252 12.77 -13.02 -23.08
N LEU A 253 13.33 -11.94 -22.51
CA LEU A 253 14.16 -10.97 -23.21
C LEU A 253 15.48 -11.55 -23.72
N ALA A 254 16.00 -12.63 -23.13
CA ALA A 254 17.24 -13.26 -23.59
C ALA A 254 17.10 -13.90 -24.99
N LYS A 255 15.86 -14.18 -25.42
CA LYS A 255 15.56 -14.88 -26.69
C LYS A 255 14.72 -14.05 -27.64
N ASN A 256 14.23 -12.90 -27.21
CA ASN A 256 13.28 -12.09 -27.97
C ASN A 256 13.71 -10.62 -27.92
N HIS A 257 13.59 -9.96 -29.06
CA HIS A 257 13.97 -8.57 -29.20
C HIS A 257 12.78 -7.63 -28.92
N VAL A 258 13.06 -6.56 -28.19
CA VAL A 258 12.20 -5.38 -28.02
C VAL A 258 13.10 -4.15 -28.09
N ASP A 259 12.55 -3.00 -28.47
CA ASP A 259 13.32 -1.75 -28.56
C ASP A 259 13.49 -1.11 -27.16
N ALA A 260 12.50 -1.29 -26.29
CA ALA A 260 12.52 -0.71 -24.95
C ALA A 260 11.78 -1.56 -23.91
N VAL A 261 12.23 -1.44 -22.65
CA VAL A 261 11.51 -1.93 -21.47
C VAL A 261 11.22 -0.77 -20.54
N ILE A 262 9.95 -0.56 -20.20
CA ILE A 262 9.54 0.43 -19.21
C ILE A 262 9.26 -0.27 -17.88
N VAL A 263 9.97 0.13 -16.83
CA VAL A 263 9.81 -0.42 -15.49
C VAL A 263 8.72 0.34 -14.75
N SER A 264 7.68 -0.37 -14.29
CA SER A 264 6.48 0.21 -13.67
C SER A 264 6.49 0.14 -12.13
N ILE A 265 7.66 0.01 -11.50
CA ILE A 265 7.75 -0.20 -10.04
C ILE A 265 7.57 1.14 -9.31
N GLU A 266 6.63 1.17 -8.36
CA GLU A 266 6.31 2.37 -7.59
C GLU A 266 7.30 2.59 -6.43
N SER A 267 7.81 1.52 -5.82
CA SER A 267 8.81 1.59 -4.75
C SER A 267 10.19 1.95 -5.28
N SER A 268 11.17 2.15 -4.39
CA SER A 268 12.59 2.38 -4.71
C SER A 268 13.32 1.15 -5.28
N HIS A 269 12.61 0.05 -5.56
CA HIS A 269 13.21 -1.20 -6.07
C HIS A 269 13.28 -1.23 -7.61
N ASP A 270 12.96 -0.14 -8.30
CA ASP A 270 13.12 -0.05 -9.76
C ASP A 270 14.60 -0.16 -10.17
N GLU A 271 15.54 0.38 -9.39
CA GLU A 271 16.98 0.25 -9.67
C GLU A 271 17.44 -1.21 -9.69
N GLU A 272 16.99 -2.02 -8.72
CA GLU A 272 17.30 -3.45 -8.64
C GLU A 272 16.73 -4.21 -9.84
N VAL A 273 15.50 -3.89 -10.24
CA VAL A 273 14.86 -4.46 -11.43
C VAL A 273 15.59 -4.05 -12.70
N ILE A 274 15.98 -2.78 -12.85
CA ILE A 274 16.74 -2.31 -14.02
C ILE A 274 18.08 -3.05 -14.10
N LYS A 275 18.77 -3.22 -12.97
CA LYS A 275 20.01 -3.99 -12.91
C LYS A 275 19.80 -5.45 -13.33
N GLN A 276 18.78 -6.11 -12.80
CA GLN A 276 18.41 -7.48 -13.18
C GLN A 276 18.16 -7.60 -14.70
N LEU A 277 17.42 -6.65 -15.28
CA LEU A 277 17.14 -6.65 -16.71
C LEU A 277 18.41 -6.47 -17.54
N ARG A 278 19.32 -5.58 -17.13
CA ARG A 278 20.62 -5.40 -17.80
C ARG A 278 21.51 -6.63 -17.72
N GLU A 279 21.47 -7.40 -16.64
CA GLU A 279 22.19 -8.68 -16.54
C GLU A 279 21.68 -9.70 -17.57
N ILE A 280 20.39 -9.62 -17.96
CA ILE A 280 19.78 -10.52 -18.96
C ILE A 280 20.04 -10.03 -20.39
N THR A 281 19.96 -8.72 -20.64
CA THR A 281 19.92 -8.15 -22.00
C THR A 281 21.21 -7.45 -22.43
N GLY A 282 22.13 -7.21 -21.50
CA GLY A 282 23.26 -6.30 -21.69
C GLY A 282 22.83 -4.82 -21.69
N ASP A 283 23.78 -3.94 -21.99
CA ASP A 283 23.60 -2.48 -21.94
C ASP A 283 23.01 -1.88 -23.24
N GLU A 284 22.78 -2.68 -24.28
CA GLU A 284 22.25 -2.20 -25.57
C GLU A 284 20.74 -1.92 -25.55
N LEU A 285 20.00 -2.60 -24.67
CA LEU A 285 18.55 -2.44 -24.58
C LEU A 285 18.18 -1.17 -23.81
N PHE A 286 17.26 -0.36 -24.38
CA PHE A 286 16.77 0.83 -23.72
C PHE A 286 15.82 0.47 -22.57
N ILE A 287 16.31 0.58 -21.33
CA ILE A 287 15.53 0.30 -20.12
C ILE A 287 15.35 1.60 -19.33
N VAL A 288 14.11 1.95 -19.01
CA VAL A 288 13.78 3.23 -18.33
C VAL A 288 12.70 3.04 -17.25
N SER A 289 12.81 3.74 -16.13
CA SER A 289 11.73 3.79 -15.13
C SER A 289 10.63 4.75 -15.59
N TRP A 290 9.38 4.43 -15.28
CA TRP A 290 8.28 5.37 -15.49
C TRP A 290 8.52 6.72 -14.80
N LYS A 291 9.21 6.69 -13.65
CA LYS A 291 9.58 7.90 -12.89
C LYS A 291 10.47 8.83 -13.71
N ASP A 292 11.42 8.27 -14.47
CA ASP A 292 12.33 9.04 -15.31
C ASP A 292 11.61 9.63 -16.52
N LEU A 293 10.66 8.88 -17.09
CA LEU A 293 9.79 9.39 -18.16
C LEU A 293 8.94 10.58 -17.68
N VAL A 294 8.40 10.52 -16.46
CA VAL A 294 7.65 11.64 -15.87
C VAL A 294 8.55 12.85 -15.65
N LYS A 295 9.77 12.66 -15.15
CA LYS A 295 10.72 13.77 -14.91
C LYS A 295 11.21 14.43 -16.18
N GLY A 296 11.25 13.71 -17.29
CA GLY A 296 11.67 14.22 -18.59
C GLY A 296 10.53 14.81 -19.44
N ALA A 297 9.27 14.66 -19.02
CA ALA A 297 8.09 15.03 -19.80
C ALA A 297 7.71 16.51 -19.61
#